data_AF-A0AAU2YCD0-F1
#
_entry.id   AF-A0AAU2YCD0-F1
#
_cell.length_a   1.000
_cell.length_b   1.000
_cell.length_c   1.000
_cell.angle_alpha   90.00
_cell.angle_beta   90.00
_cell.angle_gamma   90.00
#
_symmetry.space_group_name_H-M   'P 1'
#
loop_
_entity.id
_entity.type
_entity.pdbx_description
1 polymer ?
#
loop_
_entity_poly.entity_id
_entity_poly.type
_entity_poly.pdbx_seq_one_letter_code
_entity_poly.pdbx_strand_id
1 'polypeptide(L)'
;MARTALARTLRRIVAEHSADTGTSDGADTGGAAGGPSRRTVLGGLAAGVGLAATGVGAASTAQASTVSPPVVAIVGAGIAGLTAALRLADHGIACTVHEADTRVGGRIHSNPAGSYWGDGQTSEWGGEMIDTGHALMQSLAARFGLPLDDLRAAEPAGATEVYRFDGGYYTYAQASADFKKLKPVLQQDLATFEWPVGWNTANSPGAVALSNMTIHDWIATRVPGGHASPFGQLLDVAYTTEFGVDTQASSALGILGLLAYQPTPNSFSLFGESDTRYHVRGGNQRLPQAIAAALRPGTVSLGRRLQAVAAAPGGRQKLTFTADGCTQTVLADHTVLALPVGVLKRLDLSASGFDSLKLGSIAAMAMGQNCKLSLQFDTRHWNTAGPWGVATGSTMTDTGYQTSWDSSRAQPGGKGILTVYAGGGHAADFTPSAPFRTAADPQIAGYARAALAQLEPVFPGLTAHWTGKATLAAWPLNPNAYGSYSAWPPGYAHQYAGYEAVRQGNTHFAGEHTSEEAQGYMEGGAESGLRAADEILTDLGLL
;
A
#
# COMPACT_ATOMS: atom_id res chain seq x y z
N MET A 1 17.25 -1.33 -7.53
CA MET A 1 17.14 -1.86 -8.91
C MET A 1 15.75 -1.49 -9.37
N ALA A 2 15.65 -0.34 -10.03
CA ALA A 2 14.42 0.43 -10.18
C ALA A 2 13.68 0.09 -11.48
N ARG A 3 12.33 0.12 -11.45
CA ARG A 3 11.33 0.41 -12.52
C ARG A 3 11.59 -0.01 -13.99
N THR A 4 12.58 -0.85 -14.28
CA THR A 4 12.83 -1.35 -15.63
C THR A 4 11.78 -2.40 -15.98
N ALA A 5 11.46 -2.52 -17.28
CA ALA A 5 10.59 -3.60 -17.76
C ALA A 5 11.15 -4.99 -17.40
N LEU A 6 12.49 -5.13 -17.38
CA LEU A 6 13.17 -6.37 -17.00
C LEU A 6 13.02 -6.69 -15.50
N ALA A 7 13.21 -5.71 -14.61
CA ALA A 7 13.04 -5.90 -13.18
C ALA A 7 11.60 -6.30 -12.83
N ARG A 8 10.61 -5.67 -13.47
CA ARG A 8 9.18 -6.02 -13.30
C ARG A 8 8.84 -7.41 -13.84
N THR A 9 9.34 -7.75 -15.02
CA THR A 9 9.16 -9.10 -15.60
C THR A 9 9.77 -10.19 -14.70
N LEU A 10 10.98 -9.97 -14.18
CA LEU A 10 11.64 -10.92 -13.28
C LEU A 10 10.86 -11.08 -11.96
N ARG A 11 10.33 -10.00 -11.38
CA ARG A 11 9.47 -10.09 -10.19
C ARG A 11 8.19 -10.85 -10.44
N ARG A 12 7.52 -10.61 -11.57
CA ARG A 12 6.32 -11.36 -11.95
C ARG A 12 6.60 -12.86 -12.00
N ILE A 13 7.69 -13.26 -12.67
CA ILE A 13 8.09 -14.67 -12.76
C ILE A 13 8.37 -15.27 -11.37
N VAL A 14 9.04 -14.52 -10.49
CA VAL A 14 9.31 -14.97 -9.12
C VAL A 14 8.02 -15.09 -8.30
N ALA A 15 7.09 -14.14 -8.44
CA ALA A 15 5.81 -14.13 -7.75
C ALA A 15 4.89 -15.29 -8.22
N GLU A 16 4.78 -15.49 -9.54
CA GLU A 16 4.04 -16.61 -10.16
C GLU A 16 4.59 -17.96 -9.67
N HIS A 17 5.92 -18.12 -9.63
CA HIS A 17 6.55 -19.37 -9.16
C HIS A 17 6.37 -19.61 -7.65
N SER A 18 6.30 -18.53 -6.85
CA SER A 18 6.07 -18.62 -5.40
C SER A 18 4.62 -18.94 -5.06
N ALA A 19 3.66 -18.55 -5.92
CA ALA A 19 2.25 -18.89 -5.75
C ALA A 19 1.94 -20.36 -6.10
N ASP A 20 2.60 -20.92 -7.13
CA ASP A 20 2.39 -22.32 -7.55
C ASP A 20 2.93 -23.36 -6.55
N THR A 21 3.93 -23.00 -5.74
CA THR A 21 4.53 -23.92 -4.77
C THR A 21 3.73 -24.06 -3.46
N GLY A 22 2.62 -23.33 -3.32
CA GLY A 22 1.74 -23.32 -2.13
C GLY A 22 0.58 -24.32 -2.13
N THR A 23 0.40 -25.14 -3.18
CA THR A 23 -0.66 -26.16 -3.22
C THR A 23 -0.13 -27.52 -2.77
N SER A 24 -0.30 -27.81 -1.48
CA SER A 24 -0.22 -29.18 -0.97
C SER A 24 -1.55 -29.89 -1.18
N ASP A 25 -1.61 -30.83 -2.12
CA ASP A 25 -2.62 -31.89 -2.10
C ASP A 25 -1.94 -33.22 -1.78
N GLY A 26 -2.27 -33.73 -0.60
CA GLY A 26 -2.14 -35.14 -0.28
C GLY A 26 -3.50 -35.82 -0.46
N ALA A 27 -3.54 -36.91 -1.23
CA ALA A 27 -4.44 -38.02 -0.98
C ALA A 27 -3.88 -39.33 -1.58
N ASP A 28 -3.75 -40.28 -0.65
CA ASP A 28 -3.24 -41.65 -0.66
C ASP A 28 -3.95 -42.64 -1.63
N THR A 29 -3.19 -43.54 -2.28
CA THR A 29 -3.20 -45.01 -2.03
C THR A 29 -2.67 -45.86 -3.21
N GLY A 30 -1.70 -46.74 -2.91
CA GLY A 30 -1.64 -48.12 -3.45
C GLY A 30 -0.59 -48.45 -4.53
N GLY A 31 0.45 -49.19 -4.14
CA GLY A 31 1.22 -50.04 -5.09
C GLY A 31 2.71 -50.18 -4.78
N ALA A 32 3.09 -51.28 -4.12
CA ALA A 32 4.43 -51.59 -3.64
C ALA A 32 5.47 -51.89 -4.74
N ALA A 33 6.74 -51.50 -4.51
CA ALA A 33 7.92 -52.39 -4.54
C ALA A 33 9.25 -51.63 -4.32
N GLY A 34 10.01 -52.01 -3.27
CA GLY A 34 11.43 -52.38 -3.43
C GLY A 34 12.58 -51.40 -3.08
N GLY A 35 12.91 -51.30 -1.78
CA GLY A 35 14.31 -51.35 -1.28
C GLY A 35 15.12 -50.04 -1.06
N PRO A 36 16.24 -50.09 -0.31
CA PRO A 36 16.20 -50.10 1.16
C PRO A 36 16.92 -48.91 1.84
N SER A 37 16.43 -48.57 3.02
CA SER A 37 16.92 -47.54 3.96
C SER A 37 18.16 -47.96 4.75
N ARG A 38 19.06 -47.01 4.99
CA ARG A 38 20.24 -47.13 5.88
C ARG A 38 19.83 -47.09 7.35
N ARG A 39 20.26 -48.09 8.12
CA ARG A 39 20.52 -47.99 9.57
C ARG A 39 21.78 -48.79 9.91
N THR A 40 22.29 -48.56 11.12
CA THR A 40 23.43 -49.18 11.86
C THR A 40 24.75 -48.39 11.65
N VAL A 41 25.52 -48.02 12.68
CA VAL A 41 25.90 -48.83 13.84
C VAL A 41 26.20 -47.99 15.11
N LEU A 42 25.77 -48.51 16.27
CA LEU A 42 26.25 -48.22 17.62
C LEU A 42 26.82 -49.52 18.21
N GLY A 43 27.91 -49.40 19.00
CA GLY A 43 28.50 -50.44 19.87
C GLY A 43 29.65 -51.22 19.22
N GLY A 44 30.83 -51.39 19.81
CA GLY A 44 31.40 -51.05 21.11
C GLY A 44 32.57 -52.02 21.36
N LEU A 45 33.68 -51.59 21.97
CA LEU A 45 34.62 -52.48 22.68
C LEU A 45 35.58 -51.68 23.58
N ALA A 46 35.99 -52.34 24.66
CA ALA A 46 36.49 -51.81 25.91
C ALA A 46 38.00 -51.49 25.95
N ALA A 47 38.32 -50.65 26.95
CA ALA A 47 39.51 -50.67 27.82
C ALA A 47 40.91 -50.34 27.26
N GLY A 48 41.43 -49.20 27.74
CA GLY A 48 42.85 -48.88 27.78
C GLY A 48 43.10 -47.68 28.69
N VAL A 49 43.57 -47.93 29.92
CA VAL A 49 44.01 -46.91 30.87
C VAL A 49 45.34 -46.32 30.41
N GLY A 50 45.43 -44.98 30.37
CA GLY A 50 46.68 -44.25 30.18
C GLY A 50 46.57 -42.80 30.69
N LEU A 51 47.16 -42.52 31.85
CA LEU A 51 47.39 -41.18 32.37
C LEU A 51 48.47 -40.44 31.55
N ALA A 52 48.21 -39.18 31.18
CA ALA A 52 49.17 -38.05 31.14
C ALA A 52 48.41 -36.76 30.77
N ALA A 53 48.14 -35.86 31.71
CA ALA A 53 48.97 -34.69 32.07
C ALA A 53 48.64 -33.41 31.27
N THR A 54 47.92 -32.51 31.96
CA THR A 54 48.07 -31.04 31.98
C THR A 54 48.23 -30.28 30.66
N GLY A 55 47.13 -29.65 30.24
CA GLY A 55 47.15 -28.44 29.43
C GLY A 55 46.06 -27.49 29.93
N VAL A 56 46.41 -26.61 30.88
CA VAL A 56 45.56 -25.46 31.23
C VAL A 56 45.61 -24.51 30.05
N GLY A 57 44.70 -24.69 29.11
CA GLY A 57 44.41 -23.69 28.09
C GLY A 57 43.80 -22.49 28.80
N ALA A 58 44.53 -21.38 28.83
CA ALA A 58 44.01 -20.10 29.29
C ALA A 58 42.73 -19.81 28.51
N ALA A 59 41.58 -19.91 29.19
CA ALA A 59 40.34 -19.40 28.68
C ALA A 59 40.56 -17.89 28.51
N SER A 60 40.73 -17.46 27.25
CA SER A 60 40.53 -16.08 26.86
C SER A 60 39.14 -15.71 27.34
N THR A 61 39.07 -15.00 28.47
CA THR A 61 37.88 -14.26 28.85
C THR A 61 37.73 -13.20 27.76
N ALA A 62 36.96 -13.52 26.72
CA ALA A 62 36.42 -12.51 25.84
C ALA A 62 35.74 -11.48 26.74
N GLN A 63 36.35 -10.31 26.86
CA GLN A 63 35.71 -9.16 27.49
C GLN A 63 34.44 -8.92 26.68
N ALA A 64 33.29 -9.30 27.24
CA ALA A 64 32.01 -8.86 26.73
C ALA A 64 32.09 -7.34 26.67
N SER A 65 31.95 -6.78 25.46
CA SER A 65 31.89 -5.34 25.26
C SER A 65 30.78 -4.80 26.17
N THR A 66 31.15 -3.88 27.05
CA THR A 66 30.24 -3.21 28.00
C THR A 66 29.36 -2.16 27.31
N VAL A 67 29.19 -2.28 25.98
CA VAL A 67 28.39 -1.35 25.19
C VAL A 67 26.93 -1.71 25.41
N SER A 68 26.18 -0.77 26.00
CA SER A 68 24.73 -0.93 26.13
C SER A 68 24.11 -1.11 24.74
N PRO A 69 23.10 -1.99 24.58
CA PRO A 69 22.48 -2.19 23.29
C PRO A 69 21.91 -0.86 22.75
N PRO A 70 21.95 -0.64 21.42
CA PRO A 70 21.49 0.61 20.82
C PRO A 70 20.00 0.83 21.07
N VAL A 71 19.62 2.08 21.33
CA VAL A 71 18.22 2.50 21.43
C VAL A 71 17.67 2.72 20.03
N VAL A 72 16.83 1.80 19.54
CA VAL A 72 16.13 1.93 18.26
C VAL A 72 14.69 2.40 18.48
N ALA A 73 14.38 3.59 17.98
CA ALA A 73 13.02 4.14 18.01
C ALA A 73 12.39 4.10 16.61
N ILE A 74 11.22 3.49 16.49
CA ILE A 74 10.42 3.47 15.27
C ILE A 74 9.19 4.35 15.53
N VAL A 75 8.90 5.29 14.63
CA VAL A 75 7.75 6.19 14.76
C VAL A 75 6.71 5.83 13.71
N GLY A 76 5.55 5.35 14.17
CA GLY A 76 4.43 4.87 13.37
C GLY A 76 4.28 3.34 13.41
N ALA A 77 3.16 2.84 13.93
CA ALA A 77 2.77 1.43 13.91
C ALA A 77 1.85 1.09 12.73
N GLY A 78 2.10 1.72 11.57
CA GLY A 78 1.61 1.24 10.29
C GLY A 78 2.42 0.03 9.80
N ILE A 79 2.05 -0.52 8.63
CA ILE A 79 2.73 -1.71 8.08
C ILE A 79 4.25 -1.52 7.92
N ALA A 80 4.71 -0.31 7.57
CA ALA A 80 6.13 0.00 7.45
C ALA A 80 6.88 -0.14 8.78
N GLY A 81 6.44 0.56 9.82
CA GLY A 81 7.11 0.51 11.13
C GLY A 81 6.99 -0.86 11.79
N LEU A 82 5.86 -1.55 11.62
CA LEU A 82 5.68 -2.91 12.13
C LEU A 82 6.55 -3.94 11.40
N THR A 83 6.72 -3.81 10.08
CA THR A 83 7.64 -4.68 9.33
C THR A 83 9.08 -4.43 9.73
N ALA A 84 9.47 -3.16 9.95
CA ALA A 84 10.79 -2.82 10.48
C ALA A 84 11.02 -3.44 11.86
N ALA A 85 10.06 -3.29 12.78
CA ALA A 85 10.13 -3.85 14.13
C ALA A 85 10.22 -5.38 14.12
N LEU A 86 9.44 -6.04 13.26
CA LEU A 86 9.46 -7.49 13.08
C LEU A 86 10.83 -7.96 12.58
N ARG A 87 11.38 -7.29 11.57
CA ARG A 87 12.69 -7.61 11.00
C ARG A 87 13.82 -7.48 12.03
N LEU A 88 13.81 -6.41 12.82
CA LEU A 88 14.77 -6.22 13.91
C LEU A 88 14.61 -7.31 14.99
N ALA A 89 13.37 -7.65 15.35
CA ALA A 89 13.09 -8.70 16.33
C ALA A 89 13.57 -10.08 15.86
N ASP A 90 13.42 -10.40 14.57
CA ASP A 90 13.93 -11.63 13.96
C ASP A 90 15.47 -11.75 14.07
N HIS A 91 16.18 -10.64 14.23
CA HIS A 91 17.64 -10.59 14.45
C HIS A 91 18.02 -10.32 15.92
N GLY A 92 17.07 -10.43 16.84
CA GLY A 92 17.30 -10.24 18.28
C GLY A 92 17.52 -8.78 18.72
N ILE A 93 17.31 -7.81 17.83
CA ILE A 93 17.46 -6.39 18.14
C ILE A 93 16.18 -5.84 18.79
N ALA A 94 16.33 -5.19 19.93
CA ALA A 94 15.23 -4.52 20.61
C ALA A 94 14.94 -3.16 19.96
N CYS A 95 13.65 -2.83 19.83
CA CYS A 95 13.19 -1.51 19.43
C CYS A 95 11.93 -1.11 20.21
N THR A 96 11.58 0.17 20.15
CA THR A 96 10.28 0.68 20.59
C THR A 96 9.56 1.33 19.41
N VAL A 97 8.33 0.91 19.15
CA VAL A 97 7.43 1.52 18.16
C VAL A 97 6.52 2.52 18.87
N HIS A 98 6.61 3.79 18.51
CA HIS A 98 5.77 4.88 19.03
C HIS A 98 4.66 5.18 18.04
N GLU A 99 3.40 5.03 18.45
CA GLU A 99 2.22 5.24 17.62
C GLU A 99 1.34 6.34 18.20
N ALA A 100 0.89 7.27 17.36
CA ALA A 100 0.07 8.40 17.77
C ALA A 100 -1.37 8.00 18.11
N ASP A 101 -1.90 7.00 17.42
CA ASP A 101 -3.24 6.48 17.59
C ASP A 101 -3.35 5.51 18.79
N THR A 102 -4.57 5.14 19.11
CA THR A 102 -4.94 4.09 20.07
C THR A 102 -4.98 2.69 19.42
N ARG A 103 -4.58 2.59 18.14
CA ARG A 103 -4.57 1.35 17.36
C ARG A 103 -3.33 1.26 16.47
N VAL A 104 -2.98 0.03 16.11
CA VAL A 104 -2.02 -0.24 15.04
C VAL A 104 -2.69 -0.30 13.66
N GLY A 105 -1.88 -0.28 12.61
CA GLY A 105 -2.28 -0.49 11.21
C GLY A 105 -2.20 0.77 10.34
N GLY A 106 -2.21 1.97 10.94
CA GLY A 106 -2.14 3.23 10.19
C GLY A 106 -3.24 3.33 9.13
N ARG A 107 -2.84 3.49 7.86
CA ARG A 107 -3.74 3.52 6.69
C ARG A 107 -4.32 2.15 6.28
N ILE A 108 -3.95 1.07 6.97
CA ILE A 108 -4.65 -0.22 6.89
C ILE A 108 -5.65 -0.25 8.04
N HIS A 109 -6.93 -0.10 7.73
CA HIS A 109 -7.99 0.00 8.73
C HIS A 109 -9.27 -0.63 8.20
N SER A 110 -9.79 -1.60 8.93
CA SER A 110 -10.97 -2.36 8.53
C SER A 110 -12.14 -2.04 9.46
N ASN A 111 -13.34 -2.06 8.90
CA ASN A 111 -14.60 -2.16 9.63
C ASN A 111 -14.96 -3.66 9.75
N PRO A 112 -14.70 -4.31 10.89
CA PRO A 112 -14.70 -5.76 10.99
C PRO A 112 -16.10 -6.37 10.92
N ALA A 113 -16.17 -7.65 10.56
CA ALA A 113 -17.40 -8.45 10.60
C ALA A 113 -18.17 -8.30 11.92
N GLY A 114 -19.49 -8.13 11.81
CA GLY A 114 -20.40 -8.06 12.97
C GLY A 114 -20.45 -6.70 13.68
N SER A 115 -19.63 -5.72 13.29
CA SER A 115 -19.63 -4.39 13.91
C SER A 115 -20.74 -3.46 13.37
N TYR A 116 -21.00 -3.49 12.06
CA TYR A 116 -21.95 -2.57 11.42
C TYR A 116 -22.73 -3.19 10.26
N TRP A 117 -22.06 -3.92 9.37
CA TRP A 117 -22.69 -4.48 8.17
C TRP A 117 -23.58 -5.70 8.47
N GLY A 118 -24.58 -5.93 7.61
CA GLY A 118 -25.31 -7.20 7.58
C GLY A 118 -24.44 -8.37 7.08
N ASP A 119 -24.96 -9.59 7.19
CA ASP A 119 -24.35 -10.84 6.68
C ASP A 119 -22.94 -11.18 7.22
N GLY A 120 -22.50 -10.53 8.30
CA GLY A 120 -21.16 -10.73 8.84
C GLY A 120 -20.05 -10.19 7.94
N GLN A 121 -20.38 -9.22 7.08
CA GLN A 121 -19.44 -8.64 6.12
C GLN A 121 -18.48 -7.64 6.78
N THR A 122 -17.29 -7.53 6.20
CA THR A 122 -16.23 -6.57 6.51
C THR A 122 -16.15 -5.55 5.37
N SER A 123 -15.73 -4.33 5.66
CA SER A 123 -15.29 -3.39 4.62
C SER A 123 -13.98 -2.74 5.03
N GLU A 124 -13.18 -2.27 4.07
CA GLU A 124 -11.95 -1.57 4.36
C GLU A 124 -12.18 -0.07 4.38
N TRP A 125 -11.93 0.56 5.53
CA TRP A 125 -11.86 2.03 5.61
C TRP A 125 -10.55 2.55 5.03
N GLY A 126 -9.50 1.73 5.00
CA GLY A 126 -8.17 2.04 4.47
C GLY A 126 -7.78 1.21 3.24
N GLY A 127 -6.52 0.80 3.17
CA GLY A 127 -5.98 -0.05 2.09
C GLY A 127 -6.72 -1.38 1.97
N GLU A 128 -7.14 -1.73 0.75
CA GLU A 128 -8.12 -2.79 0.52
C GLU A 128 -7.63 -3.93 -0.37
N MET A 129 -6.90 -3.64 -1.44
CA MET A 129 -6.49 -4.66 -2.41
C MET A 129 -5.01 -5.01 -2.29
N ILE A 130 -4.71 -6.28 -2.53
CA ILE A 130 -3.37 -6.87 -2.58
C ILE A 130 -3.22 -7.53 -3.96
N ASP A 131 -2.23 -7.11 -4.73
CA ASP A 131 -1.98 -7.64 -6.06
C ASP A 131 -1.22 -8.97 -6.00
N THR A 132 -1.31 -9.75 -7.08
CA THR A 132 -0.46 -10.92 -7.30
C THR A 132 1.03 -10.57 -7.19
N GLY A 133 1.43 -9.36 -7.59
CA GLY A 133 2.80 -8.86 -7.47
C GLY A 133 3.24 -8.42 -6.07
N HIS A 134 2.32 -8.30 -5.09
CA HIS A 134 2.64 -7.88 -3.72
C HIS A 134 3.18 -9.04 -2.88
N ALA A 135 4.38 -9.50 -3.22
CA ALA A 135 5.00 -10.68 -2.65
C ALA A 135 5.24 -10.55 -1.13
N LEU A 136 5.66 -9.38 -0.64
CA LEU A 136 5.93 -9.21 0.78
C LEU A 136 4.63 -9.24 1.58
N MET A 137 3.57 -8.57 1.15
CA MET A 137 2.26 -8.64 1.80
C MET A 137 1.71 -10.07 1.84
N GLN A 138 1.80 -10.81 0.74
CA GLN A 138 1.37 -12.21 0.69
C GLN A 138 2.22 -13.11 1.62
N SER A 139 3.54 -12.94 1.62
CA SER A 139 4.43 -13.71 2.50
C SER A 139 4.20 -13.42 3.98
N LEU A 140 3.92 -12.15 4.34
CA LEU A 140 3.56 -11.76 5.70
C LEU A 140 2.20 -12.35 6.10
N ALA A 141 1.20 -12.33 5.22
CA ALA A 141 -0.08 -12.99 5.47
C ALA A 141 0.10 -14.50 5.72
N ALA A 142 0.90 -15.18 4.89
CA ALA A 142 1.24 -16.60 5.06
C ALA A 142 1.98 -16.86 6.38
N ARG A 143 2.98 -16.04 6.74
CA ARG A 143 3.75 -16.14 7.99
C ARG A 143 2.84 -16.14 9.23
N PHE A 144 1.76 -15.37 9.21
CA PHE A 144 0.81 -15.26 10.32
C PHE A 144 -0.45 -16.12 10.14
N GLY A 145 -0.49 -17.01 9.14
CA GLY A 145 -1.62 -17.89 8.89
C GLY A 145 -2.92 -17.13 8.57
N LEU A 146 -2.82 -15.98 7.91
CA LEU A 146 -3.95 -15.15 7.52
C LEU A 146 -4.38 -15.51 6.09
N PRO A 147 -5.56 -16.12 5.88
CA PRO A 147 -6.02 -16.50 4.55
C PRO A 147 -6.28 -15.26 3.68
N LEU A 148 -5.89 -15.35 2.41
CA LEU A 148 -6.25 -14.39 1.39
C LEU A 148 -7.44 -14.92 0.57
N ASP A 149 -8.48 -14.11 0.39
CA ASP A 149 -9.54 -14.45 -0.58
C ASP A 149 -9.17 -13.94 -1.96
N ASP A 150 -9.40 -14.77 -2.98
CA ASP A 150 -9.29 -14.38 -4.38
C ASP A 150 -10.60 -13.70 -4.82
N LEU A 151 -10.54 -12.38 -4.97
CA LEU A 151 -11.68 -11.54 -5.32
C LEU A 151 -12.13 -11.77 -6.76
N ARG A 152 -11.20 -12.07 -7.68
CA ARG A 152 -11.50 -12.34 -9.09
C ARG A 152 -12.19 -13.68 -9.26
N ALA A 153 -11.76 -14.70 -8.51
CA ALA A 153 -12.41 -16.00 -8.52
C ALA A 153 -13.85 -15.95 -7.97
N ALA A 154 -14.18 -14.92 -7.18
CA ALA A 154 -15.52 -14.71 -6.63
C ALA A 154 -16.43 -13.84 -7.52
N GLU A 155 -15.95 -13.33 -8.65
CA GLU A 155 -16.76 -12.54 -9.58
C GLU A 155 -17.70 -13.42 -10.40
N PRO A 156 -18.90 -12.93 -10.77
CA PRO A 156 -19.78 -13.66 -11.68
C PRO A 156 -19.10 -13.92 -13.03
N ALA A 157 -19.39 -15.07 -13.63
CA ALA A 157 -18.85 -15.40 -14.93
C ALA A 157 -19.24 -14.35 -15.98
N GLY A 158 -18.23 -13.83 -16.70
CA GLY A 158 -18.43 -12.80 -17.73
C GLY A 158 -18.69 -11.40 -17.18
N ALA A 159 -18.58 -11.18 -15.87
CA ALA A 159 -18.66 -9.85 -15.28
C ALA A 159 -17.52 -8.95 -15.77
N THR A 160 -17.83 -7.67 -16.05
CA THR A 160 -16.83 -6.68 -16.46
C THR A 160 -16.93 -5.41 -15.63
N GLU A 161 -15.89 -4.58 -15.68
CA GLU A 161 -16.00 -3.20 -15.23
C GLU A 161 -16.98 -2.41 -16.11
N VAL A 162 -17.59 -1.37 -15.56
CA VAL A 162 -18.56 -0.51 -16.26
C VAL A 162 -18.02 0.90 -16.40
N TYR A 163 -17.86 1.37 -17.62
CA TYR A 163 -17.54 2.78 -17.88
C TYR A 163 -18.77 3.50 -18.42
N ARG A 164 -19.02 4.70 -17.92
CA ARG A 164 -20.20 5.47 -18.32
C ARG A 164 -19.86 6.96 -18.36
N PHE A 165 -19.90 7.52 -19.57
CA PHE A 165 -19.52 8.91 -19.86
C PHE A 165 -20.48 9.53 -20.88
N ASP A 166 -20.70 10.85 -20.82
CA ASP A 166 -21.52 11.60 -21.77
C ASP A 166 -22.95 11.05 -21.93
N GLY A 167 -23.54 10.54 -20.86
CA GLY A 167 -24.90 9.99 -20.94
C GLY A 167 -24.98 8.56 -21.52
N GLY A 168 -23.88 7.92 -21.91
CA GLY A 168 -23.86 6.55 -22.46
C GLY A 168 -22.88 5.58 -21.79
N TYR A 169 -23.07 4.28 -22.02
CA TYR A 169 -22.10 3.25 -21.63
C TYR A 169 -20.93 3.21 -22.61
N TYR A 170 -19.71 3.22 -22.08
CA TYR A 170 -18.46 3.09 -22.81
C TYR A 170 -17.87 1.72 -22.53
N THR A 171 -17.91 0.85 -23.54
CA THR A 171 -17.56 -0.57 -23.35
C THR A 171 -16.05 -0.78 -23.25
N TYR A 172 -15.64 -1.87 -22.58
CA TYR A 172 -14.25 -2.31 -22.57
C TYR A 172 -13.66 -2.49 -23.98
N ALA A 173 -14.48 -2.95 -24.94
CA ALA A 173 -14.06 -3.09 -26.34
C ALA A 173 -13.73 -1.75 -26.99
N GLN A 174 -14.52 -0.70 -26.72
CA GLN A 174 -14.25 0.66 -27.19
C GLN A 174 -12.99 1.23 -26.51
N ALA A 175 -12.88 1.11 -25.18
CA ALA A 175 -11.68 1.50 -24.43
C ALA A 175 -10.41 0.83 -24.97
N SER A 176 -10.49 -0.47 -25.24
CA SER A 176 -9.39 -1.23 -25.85
C SER A 176 -9.04 -0.75 -27.26
N ALA A 177 -10.03 -0.36 -28.06
CA ALA A 177 -9.81 0.17 -29.40
C ALA A 177 -9.15 1.56 -29.36
N ASP A 178 -9.56 2.43 -28.43
CA ASP A 178 -8.97 3.75 -28.26
C ASP A 178 -7.56 3.68 -27.66
N PHE A 179 -7.34 2.79 -26.69
CA PHE A 179 -6.00 2.51 -26.17
C PHE A 179 -5.03 2.05 -27.27
N LYS A 180 -5.47 1.20 -28.21
CA LYS A 180 -4.64 0.79 -29.37
C LYS A 180 -4.16 1.98 -30.20
N LYS A 181 -4.98 3.03 -30.36
CA LYS A 181 -4.61 4.26 -31.08
C LYS A 181 -3.57 5.08 -30.30
N LEU A 182 -3.59 5.00 -28.97
CA LEU A 182 -2.67 5.71 -28.08
C LEU A 182 -1.28 5.05 -28.00
N LYS A 183 -1.16 3.74 -28.24
CA LYS A 183 0.11 2.99 -28.11
C LYS A 183 1.33 3.62 -28.81
N PRO A 184 1.24 4.07 -30.09
CA PRO A 184 2.39 4.71 -30.73
C PRO A 184 2.83 6.00 -30.04
N VAL A 185 1.89 6.75 -29.46
CA VAL A 185 2.17 7.98 -28.72
C VAL A 185 2.88 7.67 -27.40
N LEU A 186 2.42 6.64 -26.67
CA LEU A 186 3.12 6.14 -25.47
C LEU A 186 4.55 5.70 -25.79
N GLN A 187 4.75 4.97 -26.90
CA GLN A 187 6.08 4.54 -27.34
C GLN A 187 6.99 5.73 -27.70
N GLN A 188 6.44 6.79 -28.28
CA GLN A 188 7.18 8.02 -28.56
C GLN A 188 7.63 8.70 -27.27
N ASP A 189 6.73 8.89 -26.30
CA ASP A 189 7.09 9.50 -25.00
C ASP A 189 8.14 8.62 -24.27
N LEU A 190 7.95 7.30 -24.23
CA LEU A 190 8.90 6.36 -23.63
C LEU A 190 10.28 6.35 -24.32
N ALA A 191 10.38 6.72 -25.59
CA ALA A 191 11.66 6.83 -26.28
C ALA A 191 12.46 8.08 -25.89
N THR A 192 11.85 9.04 -25.16
CA THR A 192 12.50 10.30 -24.77
C THR A 192 13.20 10.26 -23.42
N PHE A 193 12.98 9.23 -22.61
CA PHE A 193 13.53 9.10 -21.27
C PHE A 193 13.76 7.66 -20.84
N GLU A 194 14.54 7.47 -19.78
CA GLU A 194 14.75 6.17 -19.14
C GLU A 194 14.31 6.23 -17.68
N TRP A 195 13.85 5.09 -17.15
CA TRP A 195 13.65 4.91 -15.72
C TRP A 195 14.95 4.45 -15.04
N PRO A 196 15.20 4.86 -13.78
CA PRO A 196 14.40 5.80 -12.99
C PRO A 196 14.66 7.28 -13.38
N VAL A 197 13.62 8.10 -13.29
CA VAL A 197 13.74 9.57 -13.25
C VAL A 197 13.86 9.97 -11.78
N GLY A 198 14.88 10.72 -11.40
CA GLY A 198 15.17 10.97 -9.99
C GLY A 198 16.22 12.05 -9.73
N TRP A 199 16.47 12.30 -8.45
CA TRP A 199 17.37 13.36 -7.96
C TRP A 199 18.85 13.18 -8.36
N ASN A 200 19.30 11.94 -8.53
CA ASN A 200 20.69 11.56 -8.83
C ASN A 200 20.85 10.93 -10.22
N THR A 201 19.85 11.03 -11.08
CA THR A 201 19.90 10.51 -12.43
C THR A 201 20.27 11.61 -13.42
N ALA A 202 21.00 11.24 -14.48
CA ALA A 202 21.24 12.12 -15.63
C ALA A 202 19.94 12.25 -16.45
N ASN A 203 19.00 13.03 -15.93
CA ASN A 203 17.67 13.18 -16.52
C ASN A 203 17.76 13.76 -17.93
N SER A 204 17.19 13.05 -18.91
CA SER A 204 17.08 13.57 -20.28
C SER A 204 16.14 14.79 -20.32
N PRO A 205 16.25 15.65 -21.35
CA PRO A 205 15.27 16.72 -21.56
C PRO A 205 13.83 16.22 -21.65
N GLY A 206 13.61 15.02 -22.22
CA GLY A 206 12.31 14.36 -22.25
C GLY A 206 11.79 13.99 -20.86
N ALA A 207 12.65 13.44 -19.99
CA ALA A 207 12.32 13.12 -18.61
C ALA A 207 11.86 14.37 -17.85
N VAL A 208 12.61 15.47 -17.99
CA VAL A 208 12.29 16.75 -17.32
C VAL A 208 10.99 17.33 -17.87
N ALA A 209 10.78 17.30 -19.20
CA ALA A 209 9.55 17.79 -19.82
C ALA A 209 8.32 17.00 -19.35
N LEU A 210 8.37 15.66 -19.34
CA LEU A 210 7.28 14.81 -18.86
C LEU A 210 7.08 14.93 -17.35
N SER A 211 8.16 15.12 -16.58
CA SER A 211 8.07 15.37 -15.15
C SER A 211 7.32 16.68 -14.86
N ASN A 212 7.55 17.73 -15.64
CA ASN A 212 6.89 19.04 -15.49
C ASN A 212 5.50 19.11 -16.13
N MET A 213 5.14 18.16 -17.00
CA MET A 213 3.81 18.07 -17.60
C MET A 213 2.82 17.51 -16.60
N THR A 214 1.59 18.04 -16.58
CA THR A 214 0.49 17.48 -15.79
C THR A 214 -0.13 16.27 -16.50
N ILE A 215 -0.78 15.36 -15.77
CA ILE A 215 -1.58 14.29 -16.38
C ILE A 215 -2.69 14.91 -17.25
N HIS A 216 -3.30 16.00 -16.79
CA HIS A 216 -4.34 16.70 -17.52
C HIS A 216 -3.87 17.18 -18.90
N ASP A 217 -2.71 17.83 -18.98
CA ASP A 217 -2.15 18.33 -20.24
C ASP A 217 -1.66 17.18 -21.12
N TRP A 218 -1.18 16.10 -20.51
CA TRP A 218 -0.84 14.89 -21.23
C TRP A 218 -2.09 14.31 -21.92
N ILE A 219 -3.22 14.17 -21.22
CA ILE A 219 -4.49 13.73 -21.81
C ILE A 219 -4.91 14.68 -22.94
N ALA A 220 -4.91 15.99 -22.67
CA ALA A 220 -5.34 17.00 -23.65
C ALA A 220 -4.53 16.96 -24.96
N THR A 221 -3.24 16.62 -24.88
CA THR A 221 -2.32 16.68 -26.03
C THR A 221 -1.99 15.33 -26.66
N ARG A 222 -2.15 14.21 -25.94
CA ARG A 222 -1.76 12.86 -26.41
C ARG A 222 -2.95 11.97 -26.74
N VAL A 223 -4.09 12.18 -26.08
CA VAL A 223 -5.27 11.33 -26.27
C VAL A 223 -6.11 11.87 -27.43
N PRO A 224 -6.46 11.06 -28.45
CA PRO A 224 -7.34 11.51 -29.52
C PRO A 224 -8.68 12.03 -28.98
N GLY A 225 -9.00 13.30 -29.29
CA GLY A 225 -10.18 13.99 -28.76
C GLY A 225 -10.01 14.57 -27.34
N GLY A 226 -8.87 14.33 -26.69
CA GLY A 226 -8.54 14.85 -25.37
C GLY A 226 -9.64 14.54 -24.33
N HIS A 227 -9.88 15.51 -23.44
CA HIS A 227 -10.91 15.44 -22.41
C HIS A 227 -12.36 15.41 -22.94
N ALA A 228 -12.58 15.73 -24.21
CA ALA A 228 -13.90 15.61 -24.83
C ALA A 228 -14.20 14.17 -25.31
N SER A 229 -13.22 13.26 -25.26
CA SER A 229 -13.42 11.86 -25.60
C SER A 229 -13.76 11.03 -24.36
N PRO A 230 -14.62 9.99 -24.47
CA PRO A 230 -14.87 9.06 -23.36
C PRO A 230 -13.60 8.40 -22.82
N PHE A 231 -12.60 8.16 -23.68
CA PHE A 231 -11.31 7.61 -23.25
C PHE A 231 -10.51 8.62 -22.41
N GLY A 232 -10.47 9.90 -22.82
CA GLY A 232 -9.84 10.96 -22.03
C GLY A 232 -10.50 11.13 -20.67
N GLN A 233 -11.84 11.14 -20.62
CA GLN A 233 -12.60 11.19 -19.36
C GLN A 233 -12.35 9.97 -18.46
N LEU A 234 -12.28 8.77 -19.04
CA LEU A 234 -11.91 7.55 -18.33
C LEU A 234 -10.54 7.69 -17.65
N LEU A 235 -9.52 8.16 -18.39
CA LEU A 235 -8.18 8.36 -17.83
C LEU A 235 -8.18 9.45 -16.75
N ASP A 236 -8.90 10.56 -16.96
CA ASP A 236 -8.97 11.67 -16.01
C ASP A 236 -9.55 11.24 -14.65
N VAL A 237 -10.68 10.53 -14.69
CA VAL A 237 -11.31 9.93 -13.51
C VAL A 237 -10.39 8.90 -12.85
N ALA A 238 -9.85 7.97 -13.65
CA ALA A 238 -9.02 6.88 -13.13
C ALA A 238 -7.79 7.40 -12.38
N TYR A 239 -7.00 8.27 -13.01
CA TYR A 239 -5.75 8.75 -12.40
C TYR A 239 -5.96 9.78 -11.31
N THR A 240 -7.08 10.54 -11.31
CA THR A 240 -7.45 11.34 -10.14
C THR A 240 -7.70 10.46 -8.92
N THR A 241 -8.46 9.39 -9.10
CA THR A 241 -8.81 8.49 -7.98
C THR A 241 -7.61 7.67 -7.50
N GLU A 242 -6.77 7.17 -8.41
CA GLU A 242 -5.56 6.40 -8.10
C GLU A 242 -4.56 7.20 -7.25
N PHE A 243 -4.26 8.44 -7.66
CA PHE A 243 -3.27 9.27 -6.94
C PHE A 243 -3.88 10.13 -5.82
N GLY A 244 -5.22 10.25 -5.78
CA GLY A 244 -5.92 11.15 -4.85
C GLY A 244 -5.65 12.63 -5.11
N VAL A 245 -5.12 12.99 -6.28
CA VAL A 245 -4.80 14.36 -6.68
C VAL A 245 -5.39 14.58 -8.06
N ASP A 246 -6.05 15.73 -8.26
CA ASP A 246 -6.61 16.09 -9.57
C ASP A 246 -5.49 16.04 -10.64
N THR A 247 -5.83 15.62 -11.86
CA THR A 247 -4.85 15.43 -12.94
C THR A 247 -4.09 16.70 -13.32
N GLN A 248 -4.63 17.88 -13.02
CA GLN A 248 -3.99 19.19 -13.18
C GLN A 248 -2.83 19.42 -12.18
N ALA A 249 -2.77 18.64 -11.10
CA ALA A 249 -1.78 18.79 -10.04
C ALA A 249 -0.90 17.54 -9.87
N SER A 250 -0.98 16.56 -10.78
CA SER A 250 -0.17 15.35 -10.79
C SER A 250 0.71 15.27 -12.04
N SER A 251 1.94 14.78 -11.90
CA SER A 251 2.90 14.66 -12.99
C SER A 251 2.51 13.59 -14.02
N ALA A 252 2.73 13.86 -15.31
CA ALA A 252 2.49 12.92 -16.41
C ALA A 252 3.34 11.64 -16.32
N LEU A 253 4.44 11.65 -15.57
CA LEU A 253 5.20 10.43 -15.29
C LEU A 253 4.39 9.38 -14.51
N GLY A 254 3.38 9.79 -13.73
CA GLY A 254 2.48 8.87 -13.02
C GLY A 254 1.65 8.00 -13.97
N ILE A 255 0.96 8.63 -14.93
CA ILE A 255 0.17 7.90 -15.94
C ILE A 255 1.07 7.03 -16.82
N LEU A 256 2.25 7.50 -17.21
CA LEU A 256 3.20 6.70 -18.00
C LEU A 256 3.74 5.50 -17.22
N GLY A 257 3.94 5.63 -15.91
CA GLY A 257 4.38 4.55 -15.04
C GLY A 257 3.40 3.37 -14.96
N LEU A 258 2.11 3.64 -15.15
CA LEU A 258 1.03 2.64 -15.11
C LEU A 258 0.56 2.25 -16.51
N LEU A 259 0.04 3.20 -17.29
CA LEU A 259 -0.63 2.95 -18.57
C LEU A 259 0.30 2.36 -19.62
N ALA A 260 1.58 2.77 -19.63
CA ALA A 260 2.50 2.37 -20.67
C ALA A 260 2.98 0.91 -20.55
N TYR A 261 2.72 0.26 -19.41
CA TYR A 261 3.21 -1.08 -19.10
C TYR A 261 2.06 -2.05 -18.87
N GLN A 262 1.62 -2.66 -19.97
CA GLN A 262 0.49 -3.57 -19.99
C GLN A 262 0.91 -5.01 -19.70
N PRO A 263 0.15 -5.77 -18.89
CA PRO A 263 0.51 -7.14 -18.50
C PRO A 263 0.49 -8.08 -19.70
N THR A 264 -0.37 -7.80 -20.69
CA THR A 264 -0.31 -8.41 -22.01
C THR A 264 -0.16 -7.34 -23.09
N PRO A 265 0.71 -7.52 -24.10
CA PRO A 265 1.01 -6.47 -25.09
C PRO A 265 -0.20 -5.95 -25.86
N ASN A 266 -1.31 -6.69 -25.91
CA ASN A 266 -2.49 -6.38 -26.72
C ASN A 266 -3.79 -6.18 -25.92
N SER A 267 -3.77 -6.33 -24.60
CA SER A 267 -4.90 -5.97 -23.73
C SER A 267 -4.84 -4.51 -23.33
N PHE A 268 -5.99 -4.00 -22.90
CA PHE A 268 -6.09 -2.75 -22.16
C PHE A 268 -6.35 -3.08 -20.68
N SER A 269 -5.47 -2.59 -19.82
CA SER A 269 -5.54 -2.65 -18.38
C SER A 269 -5.25 -1.24 -17.87
N LEU A 270 -6.28 -0.61 -17.29
CA LEU A 270 -6.28 0.79 -16.92
C LEU A 270 -5.15 1.15 -15.94
N PHE A 271 -4.84 0.23 -15.01
CA PHE A 271 -3.79 0.39 -14.00
C PHE A 271 -2.56 -0.49 -14.27
N GLY A 272 -2.33 -0.87 -15.54
CA GLY A 272 -1.16 -1.66 -15.94
C GLY A 272 -1.16 -3.05 -15.31
N GLU A 273 -0.10 -3.38 -14.57
CA GLU A 273 0.12 -4.71 -13.96
C GLU A 273 -0.71 -4.96 -12.70
N SER A 274 -1.30 -3.91 -12.10
CA SER A 274 -2.13 -4.07 -10.91
C SER A 274 -3.37 -4.89 -11.23
N ASP A 275 -3.63 -5.89 -10.39
CA ASP A 275 -4.67 -6.89 -10.62
C ASP A 275 -5.74 -6.93 -9.52
N THR A 276 -5.49 -6.25 -8.40
CA THR A 276 -6.41 -6.05 -7.27
C THR A 276 -7.02 -7.35 -6.74
N ARG A 277 -6.25 -8.44 -6.81
CA ARG A 277 -6.79 -9.81 -6.75
C ARG A 277 -7.16 -10.27 -5.35
N TYR A 278 -6.42 -9.85 -4.33
CA TYR A 278 -6.54 -10.43 -2.99
C TYR A 278 -6.92 -9.40 -1.93
N HIS A 279 -7.49 -9.90 -0.84
CA HIS A 279 -7.57 -9.23 0.45
C HIS A 279 -7.39 -10.24 1.58
N VAL A 280 -7.08 -9.79 2.79
CA VAL A 280 -7.07 -10.68 3.97
C VAL A 280 -8.51 -10.97 4.40
N ARG A 281 -8.88 -12.25 4.49
CA ARG A 281 -10.21 -12.65 4.96
C ARG A 281 -10.51 -12.05 6.33
N GLY A 282 -11.62 -11.33 6.45
CA GLY A 282 -12.03 -10.66 7.70
C GLY A 282 -11.29 -9.34 7.99
N GLY A 283 -10.51 -8.84 7.03
CA GLY A 283 -9.98 -7.48 7.00
C GLY A 283 -8.45 -7.40 7.00
N ASN A 284 -7.90 -6.52 6.17
CA ASN A 284 -6.47 -6.30 6.00
C ASN A 284 -5.80 -5.81 7.30
N GLN A 285 -6.53 -5.13 8.19
CA GLN A 285 -5.99 -4.68 9.48
C GLN A 285 -5.55 -5.84 10.38
N ARG A 286 -6.02 -7.07 10.13
CA ARG A 286 -5.56 -8.26 10.86
C ARG A 286 -4.07 -8.52 10.71
N LEU A 287 -3.47 -8.15 9.57
CA LEU A 287 -2.04 -8.36 9.35
C LEU A 287 -1.16 -7.50 10.26
N PRO A 288 -1.27 -6.15 10.28
CA PRO A 288 -0.50 -5.35 11.23
C PRO A 288 -0.82 -5.68 12.69
N GLN A 289 -2.05 -6.11 13.01
CA GLN A 289 -2.37 -6.60 14.35
C GLN A 289 -1.61 -7.89 14.71
N ALA A 290 -1.52 -8.86 13.78
CA ALA A 290 -0.79 -10.11 13.98
C ALA A 290 0.72 -9.85 14.16
N ILE A 291 1.29 -8.93 13.37
CA ILE A 291 2.69 -8.52 13.52
C ILE A 291 2.91 -7.91 14.91
N ALA A 292 2.07 -6.94 15.31
CA ALA A 292 2.21 -6.30 16.61
C ALA A 292 2.09 -7.30 17.78
N ALA A 293 1.20 -8.28 17.68
CA ALA A 293 1.01 -9.32 18.69
C ALA A 293 2.18 -10.31 18.79
N ALA A 294 2.96 -10.50 17.72
CA ALA A 294 4.13 -11.37 17.71
C ALA A 294 5.39 -10.70 18.28
N LEU A 295 5.41 -9.36 18.40
CA LEU A 295 6.49 -8.63 19.03
C LEU A 295 6.46 -8.83 20.56
N ARG A 296 7.62 -8.61 21.21
CA ARG A 296 7.70 -8.69 22.67
C ARG A 296 6.69 -7.71 23.30
N PRO A 297 5.99 -8.10 24.39
CA PRO A 297 5.11 -7.18 25.10
C PRO A 297 5.84 -5.90 25.49
N GLY A 298 5.21 -4.75 25.24
CA GLY A 298 5.79 -3.42 25.48
C GLY A 298 6.63 -2.86 24.32
N THR A 299 6.88 -3.62 23.24
CA THR A 299 7.55 -3.08 22.04
C THR A 299 6.73 -1.99 21.36
N VAL A 300 5.40 -2.10 21.33
CA VAL A 300 4.50 -1.09 20.75
C VAL A 300 3.91 -0.20 21.84
N SER A 301 4.08 1.11 21.70
CA SER A 301 3.64 2.14 22.63
C SER A 301 2.68 3.10 21.91
N LEU A 302 1.38 2.92 22.17
CA LEU A 302 0.27 3.69 21.61
C LEU A 302 0.10 5.06 22.30
N GLY A 303 -0.66 5.97 21.69
CA GLY A 303 -0.97 7.29 22.25
C GLY A 303 0.21 8.28 22.33
N ARG A 304 1.29 8.04 21.57
CA ARG A 304 2.52 8.85 21.57
C ARG A 304 2.70 9.52 20.22
N ARG A 305 2.25 10.77 20.12
CA ARG A 305 2.36 11.59 18.91
C ARG A 305 3.71 12.28 18.84
N LEU A 306 4.51 11.98 17.82
CA LEU A 306 5.75 12.72 17.55
C LEU A 306 5.40 14.16 17.15
N GLN A 307 6.12 15.13 17.73
CA GLN A 307 6.01 16.56 17.46
C GLN A 307 7.26 17.10 16.78
N ALA A 308 8.46 16.67 17.23
CA ALA A 308 9.72 17.22 16.75
C ALA A 308 10.83 16.17 16.69
N VAL A 309 11.75 16.35 15.74
CA VAL A 309 13.01 15.60 15.63
C VAL A 309 14.16 16.59 15.69
N ALA A 310 15.09 16.39 16.62
CA ALA A 310 16.28 17.22 16.76
C ALA A 310 17.56 16.38 16.77
N ALA A 311 18.59 16.84 16.06
CA ALA A 311 19.92 16.29 16.08
C ALA A 311 20.50 16.30 17.50
N ALA A 312 21.18 15.22 17.87
CA ALA A 312 21.91 15.10 19.12
C ALA A 312 23.35 14.58 18.89
N PRO A 313 24.26 14.75 19.86
CA PRO A 313 25.65 14.31 19.70
C PRO A 313 25.77 12.81 19.41
N GLY A 314 26.71 12.45 18.53
CA GLY A 314 26.98 11.07 18.15
C GLY A 314 26.03 10.50 17.09
N GLY A 315 25.38 11.34 16.28
CA GLY A 315 24.43 10.91 15.24
C GLY A 315 23.04 10.51 15.76
N ARG A 316 22.85 10.59 17.09
CA ARG A 316 21.60 10.29 17.78
C ARG A 316 20.53 11.32 17.49
N GLN A 317 19.27 10.95 17.75
CA GLN A 317 18.14 11.84 17.60
C GLN A 317 17.35 12.01 18.89
N LYS A 318 17.04 13.26 19.24
CA LYS A 318 16.08 13.59 20.28
C LYS A 318 14.70 13.71 19.65
N LEU A 319 13.84 12.75 19.96
CA LEU A 319 12.46 12.69 19.54
C LEU A 319 11.57 13.28 20.63
N THR A 320 10.73 14.25 20.29
CA THR A 320 9.80 14.89 21.23
C THR A 320 8.38 14.45 20.91
N PHE A 321 7.68 13.91 21.90
CA PHE A 321 6.33 13.38 21.78
C PHE A 321 5.36 14.13 22.68
N THR A 322 4.10 14.22 22.26
CA THR A 322 2.96 14.41 23.16
C THR A 322 2.40 13.03 23.53
N ALA A 323 2.30 12.74 24.81
CA ALA A 323 1.72 11.50 25.34
C ALA A 323 1.03 11.81 26.67
N ASP A 324 -0.20 11.33 26.86
CA ASP A 324 -1.01 11.56 28.07
C ASP A 324 -1.14 13.04 28.47
N GLY A 325 -1.20 13.94 27.47
CA GLY A 325 -1.25 15.40 27.68
C GLY A 325 0.07 16.04 28.11
N CYS A 326 1.16 15.27 28.21
CA CYS A 326 2.49 15.74 28.58
C CYS A 326 3.48 15.65 27.42
N THR A 327 4.53 16.47 27.50
CA THR A 327 5.70 16.35 26.62
C THR A 327 6.64 15.29 27.16
N GLN A 328 7.02 14.32 26.33
CA GLN A 328 8.01 13.29 26.63
C GLN A 328 9.10 13.30 25.56
N THR A 329 10.32 12.91 25.93
CA THR A 329 11.43 12.84 24.97
C THR A 329 12.10 11.48 24.99
N VAL A 330 12.51 11.01 23.82
CA VAL A 330 13.35 9.81 23.64
C VAL A 330 14.64 10.23 22.96
N LEU A 331 15.78 9.77 23.47
CA LEU A 331 17.07 9.89 22.81
C LEU A 331 17.38 8.54 22.17
N ALA A 332 17.43 8.48 20.85
CA ALA A 332 17.58 7.24 20.10
C ALA A 332 18.90 7.22 19.32
N ASP A 333 19.56 6.06 19.30
CA ASP A 333 20.76 5.82 18.51
C ASP A 333 20.42 5.62 17.04
N HIS A 334 19.31 4.94 16.75
CA HIS A 334 18.70 4.87 15.43
C HIS A 334 17.22 5.25 15.49
N THR A 335 16.77 6.02 14.50
CA THR A 335 15.36 6.41 14.36
C THR A 335 14.82 5.94 13.01
N VAL A 336 13.69 5.23 12.99
CA VAL A 336 12.92 4.99 11.76
C VAL A 336 11.70 5.91 11.77
N LEU A 337 11.62 6.84 10.83
CA LEU A 337 10.41 7.64 10.58
C LEU A 337 9.52 6.92 9.58
N ALA A 338 8.56 6.15 10.08
CA ALA A 338 7.61 5.34 9.29
C ALA A 338 6.24 6.04 9.16
N LEU A 339 6.26 7.33 8.80
CA LEU A 339 5.10 8.23 8.83
C LEU A 339 4.63 8.62 7.42
N PRO A 340 3.33 8.84 7.18
CA PRO A 340 2.84 9.42 5.94
C PRO A 340 3.44 10.82 5.72
N VAL A 341 3.66 11.23 4.46
CA VAL A 341 4.22 12.55 4.14
C VAL A 341 3.36 13.70 4.67
N GLY A 342 2.04 13.51 4.74
CA GLY A 342 1.13 14.46 5.40
C GLY A 342 1.49 14.73 6.87
N VAL A 343 1.93 13.71 7.62
CA VAL A 343 2.41 13.89 8.99
C VAL A 343 3.82 14.49 9.01
N LEU A 344 4.73 14.02 8.16
CA LEU A 344 6.11 14.53 8.09
C LEU A 344 6.17 16.04 7.85
N LYS A 345 5.30 16.58 6.98
CA LYS A 345 5.16 18.02 6.70
C LYS A 345 4.76 18.87 7.91
N ARG A 346 4.25 18.25 8.98
CA ARG A 346 3.72 18.94 10.17
C ARG A 346 4.59 18.74 11.42
N LEU A 347 5.68 17.98 11.30
CA LEU A 347 6.67 17.86 12.37
C LEU A 347 7.56 19.11 12.40
N ASP A 348 8.02 19.48 13.59
CA ASP A 348 9.16 20.39 13.71
C ASP A 348 10.45 19.63 13.38
N LEU A 349 10.98 19.91 12.19
CA LEU A 349 12.25 19.37 11.68
C LEU A 349 13.35 20.45 11.62
N SER A 350 13.12 21.63 12.19
CA SER A 350 14.06 22.76 12.09
C SER A 350 15.42 22.46 12.74
N ALA A 351 15.43 21.61 13.76
CA ALA A 351 16.62 21.19 14.47
C ALA A 351 17.07 19.76 14.10
N SER A 352 16.46 19.10 13.11
CA SER A 352 16.72 17.68 12.80
C SER A 352 18.13 17.42 12.25
N GLY A 353 18.78 18.45 11.70
CA GLY A 353 20.04 18.32 10.98
C GLY A 353 19.91 17.62 9.62
N PHE A 354 18.69 17.44 9.10
CA PHE A 354 18.48 16.94 7.75
C PHE A 354 18.94 17.97 6.71
N ASP A 355 19.49 17.48 5.60
CA ASP A 355 19.88 18.36 4.50
C ASP A 355 18.68 18.99 3.79
N SER A 356 18.99 20.00 2.97
CA SER A 356 17.99 20.77 2.23
C SER A 356 17.22 19.92 1.22
N LEU A 357 17.82 18.87 0.65
CA LEU A 357 17.17 18.02 -0.33
C LEU A 357 16.11 17.13 0.36
N LYS A 358 16.38 16.65 1.58
CA LYS A 358 15.41 15.90 2.39
C LYS A 358 14.24 16.80 2.77
N LEU A 359 14.52 17.97 3.34
CA LEU A 359 13.48 18.92 3.75
C LEU A 359 12.65 19.40 2.54
N GLY A 360 13.32 19.66 1.40
CA GLY A 360 12.67 19.99 0.14
C GLY A 360 11.77 18.87 -0.39
N SER A 361 12.23 17.63 -0.37
CA SER A 361 11.44 16.46 -0.81
C SER A 361 10.16 16.27 0.01
N ILE A 362 10.23 16.44 1.34
CA ILE A 362 9.08 16.37 2.25
C ILE A 362 8.13 17.54 1.97
N ALA A 363 8.66 18.76 1.83
CA ALA A 363 7.85 19.94 1.58
C ALA A 363 7.14 19.90 0.21
N ALA A 364 7.81 19.42 -0.84
CA ALA A 364 7.32 19.45 -2.21
C ALA A 364 6.35 18.31 -2.56
N MET A 365 6.49 17.11 -1.96
CA MET A 365 5.65 15.96 -2.32
C MET A 365 4.17 16.21 -2.04
N ALA A 366 3.26 15.78 -2.91
CA ALA A 366 1.83 15.93 -2.65
C ALA A 366 1.33 14.82 -1.72
N MET A 367 0.35 15.15 -0.89
CA MET A 367 -0.46 14.17 -0.16
C MET A 367 -1.84 14.14 -0.80
N GLY A 368 -2.15 13.04 -1.48
CA GLY A 368 -3.44 12.77 -2.06
C GLY A 368 -4.56 12.84 -1.03
N GLN A 369 -5.74 13.15 -1.52
CA GLN A 369 -6.98 13.28 -0.80
C GLN A 369 -7.92 12.22 -1.35
N ASN A 370 -8.29 11.22 -0.53
CA ASN A 370 -9.31 10.26 -0.91
C ASN A 370 -10.34 10.01 0.20
N CYS A 371 -11.56 9.74 -0.24
CA CYS A 371 -12.67 9.37 0.62
C CYS A 371 -13.32 8.08 0.10
N LYS A 372 -13.64 7.14 1.01
CA LYS A 372 -14.43 5.92 0.73
C LYS A 372 -15.81 6.04 1.34
N LEU A 373 -16.85 6.12 0.52
CA LEU A 373 -18.24 6.02 0.92
C LEU A 373 -18.79 4.65 0.52
N SER A 374 -18.92 3.74 1.49
CA SER A 374 -19.45 2.40 1.25
C SER A 374 -20.93 2.34 1.59
N LEU A 375 -21.73 1.71 0.74
CA LEU A 375 -23.18 1.51 0.91
C LEU A 375 -23.51 0.02 0.84
N GLN A 376 -24.36 -0.47 1.73
CA GLN A 376 -24.83 -1.86 1.68
C GLN A 376 -26.20 -1.97 1.02
N PHE A 377 -26.32 -2.95 0.13
CA PHE A 377 -27.52 -3.30 -0.61
C PHE A 377 -28.00 -4.70 -0.21
N ASP A 378 -29.30 -4.95 -0.30
CA ASP A 378 -29.87 -6.25 0.06
C ASP A 378 -29.54 -7.36 -0.97
N THR A 379 -29.09 -6.96 -2.16
CA THR A 379 -28.58 -7.80 -3.24
C THR A 379 -27.44 -7.10 -3.96
N ARG A 380 -26.61 -7.87 -4.67
CA ARG A 380 -25.59 -7.36 -5.61
C ARG A 380 -26.21 -7.08 -6.96
N HIS A 381 -27.05 -6.03 -7.04
CA HIS A 381 -27.84 -5.71 -8.26
C HIS A 381 -26.97 -5.55 -9.51
N TRP A 382 -25.77 -5.02 -9.37
CA TRP A 382 -24.78 -4.89 -10.45
C TRP A 382 -24.35 -6.23 -11.08
N ASN A 383 -24.46 -7.35 -10.35
CA ASN A 383 -24.20 -8.70 -10.87
C ASN A 383 -25.35 -9.23 -11.74
N THR A 384 -26.49 -8.54 -11.81
CA THR A 384 -27.59 -8.92 -12.69
C THR A 384 -27.42 -8.32 -14.08
N ALA A 385 -28.03 -8.95 -15.09
CA ALA A 385 -27.97 -8.45 -16.45
C ALA A 385 -28.80 -7.15 -16.59
N GLY A 386 -28.15 -6.08 -17.04
CA GLY A 386 -28.81 -4.82 -17.38
C GLY A 386 -28.19 -4.15 -18.60
N PRO A 387 -28.52 -2.87 -18.88
CA PRO A 387 -27.85 -2.08 -19.92
C PRO A 387 -26.33 -1.99 -19.74
N TRP A 388 -25.83 -2.18 -18.52
CA TRP A 388 -24.42 -2.27 -18.16
C TRP A 388 -23.79 -3.65 -18.43
N GLY A 389 -24.56 -4.65 -18.87
CA GLY A 389 -24.14 -6.04 -18.94
C GLY A 389 -24.24 -6.73 -17.58
N VAL A 390 -23.26 -7.58 -17.25
CA VAL A 390 -23.05 -8.14 -15.90
C VAL A 390 -21.79 -7.46 -15.37
N ALA A 391 -21.85 -6.85 -14.19
CA ALA A 391 -20.75 -6.04 -13.69
C ALA A 391 -20.06 -6.67 -12.47
N THR A 392 -18.77 -6.38 -12.29
CA THR A 392 -18.01 -6.72 -11.08
C THR A 392 -18.32 -5.81 -9.89
N GLY A 393 -19.10 -4.74 -10.15
CA GLY A 393 -19.28 -3.60 -9.24
C GLY A 393 -18.21 -2.51 -9.45
N SER A 394 -17.15 -2.78 -10.22
CA SER A 394 -16.17 -1.74 -10.58
C SER A 394 -16.73 -0.78 -11.62
N THR A 395 -16.63 0.52 -11.39
CA THR A 395 -17.16 1.53 -12.33
C THR A 395 -16.25 2.74 -12.48
N MET A 396 -16.23 3.40 -13.64
CA MET A 396 -15.76 4.79 -13.78
C MET A 396 -16.80 5.64 -14.51
N THR A 397 -17.07 6.85 -14.00
CA THR A 397 -18.16 7.66 -14.54
C THR A 397 -18.04 9.17 -14.27
N ASP A 398 -18.88 9.95 -14.96
CA ASP A 398 -19.09 11.39 -14.84
C ASP A 398 -20.45 11.77 -14.21
N THR A 399 -21.18 10.80 -13.64
CA THR A 399 -22.54 10.99 -13.12
C THR A 399 -22.63 11.73 -11.77
N GLY A 400 -21.50 12.24 -11.27
CA GLY A 400 -21.38 12.96 -9.99
C GLY A 400 -20.58 12.22 -8.92
N TYR A 401 -20.20 10.97 -9.17
CA TYR A 401 -19.12 10.27 -8.46
C TYR A 401 -18.08 9.77 -9.47
N GLN A 402 -16.88 9.42 -9.00
CA GLN A 402 -15.76 9.07 -9.87
C GLN A 402 -15.65 7.56 -10.13
N THR A 403 -15.42 6.77 -9.08
CA THR A 403 -15.23 5.32 -9.21
C THR A 403 -15.95 4.54 -8.11
N SER A 404 -16.24 3.27 -8.37
CA SER A 404 -16.74 2.36 -7.34
C SER A 404 -16.19 0.95 -7.52
N TRP A 405 -16.33 0.08 -6.51
CA TRP A 405 -16.08 -1.36 -6.56
C TRP A 405 -16.91 -2.12 -5.53
N ASP A 406 -17.11 -3.43 -5.75
CA ASP A 406 -17.75 -4.32 -4.79
C ASP A 406 -16.75 -4.77 -3.70
N SER A 407 -16.92 -4.22 -2.49
CA SER A 407 -16.14 -4.59 -1.30
C SER A 407 -16.61 -5.90 -0.67
N SER A 408 -17.74 -6.48 -1.11
CA SER A 408 -18.32 -7.73 -0.59
C SER A 408 -17.99 -8.98 -1.40
N ARG A 409 -17.09 -8.86 -2.39
CA ARG A 409 -16.56 -10.00 -3.16
C ARG A 409 -15.91 -11.02 -2.22
N ALA A 410 -16.14 -12.31 -2.50
CA ALA A 410 -15.70 -13.44 -1.69
C ALA A 410 -16.20 -13.46 -0.22
N GLN A 411 -17.14 -12.59 0.16
CA GLN A 411 -17.70 -12.52 1.51
C GLN A 411 -19.04 -13.26 1.62
N PRO A 412 -19.42 -13.73 2.83
CA PRO A 412 -20.68 -14.44 3.03
C PRO A 412 -21.92 -13.59 2.70
N GLY A 413 -23.03 -14.29 2.44
CA GLY A 413 -24.34 -13.69 2.30
C GLY A 413 -24.69 -13.18 0.89
N GLY A 414 -25.94 -12.77 0.74
CA GLY A 414 -26.51 -12.27 -0.51
C GLY A 414 -26.36 -10.75 -0.68
N LYS A 415 -26.13 -10.03 0.42
CA LYS A 415 -25.99 -8.57 0.43
C LYS A 415 -24.71 -8.13 -0.28
N GLY A 416 -24.77 -6.96 -0.90
CA GLY A 416 -23.63 -6.32 -1.56
C GLY A 416 -23.14 -5.10 -0.80
N ILE A 417 -21.84 -4.82 -0.80
CA ILE A 417 -21.28 -3.54 -0.33
C ILE A 417 -20.58 -2.88 -1.52
N LEU A 418 -21.15 -1.78 -2.01
CA LEU A 418 -20.52 -0.98 -3.06
C LEU A 418 -19.79 0.20 -2.42
N THR A 419 -18.49 0.29 -2.64
CA THR A 419 -17.69 1.43 -2.20
C THR A 419 -17.58 2.44 -3.33
N VAL A 420 -18.14 3.63 -3.14
CA VAL A 420 -17.89 4.81 -3.97
C VAL A 420 -16.63 5.49 -3.45
N TYR A 421 -15.68 5.71 -4.34
CA TYR A 421 -14.38 6.28 -4.02
C TYR A 421 -14.17 7.59 -4.75
N ALA A 422 -13.77 8.59 -3.98
CA ALA A 422 -13.48 9.92 -4.47
C ALA A 422 -12.00 10.23 -4.26
N GLY A 423 -11.40 10.92 -5.22
CA GLY A 423 -10.05 11.47 -5.16
C GLY A 423 -10.04 12.96 -5.47
N GLY A 424 -8.99 13.66 -5.05
CA GLY A 424 -8.77 15.07 -5.39
C GLY A 424 -9.93 15.96 -4.93
N GLY A 425 -10.42 16.84 -5.82
CA GLY A 425 -11.50 17.79 -5.52
C GLY A 425 -12.78 17.13 -5.02
N HIS A 426 -13.18 15.98 -5.58
CA HIS A 426 -14.38 15.26 -5.14
C HIS A 426 -14.25 14.71 -3.71
N ALA A 427 -13.03 14.39 -3.26
CA ALA A 427 -12.82 13.98 -1.88
C ALA A 427 -13.04 15.15 -0.91
N ALA A 428 -12.80 16.39 -1.34
CA ALA A 428 -12.97 17.60 -0.53
C ALA A 428 -14.45 17.98 -0.30
N ASP A 429 -15.38 17.48 -1.12
CA ASP A 429 -16.82 17.66 -0.91
C ASP A 429 -17.33 16.94 0.35
N PHE A 430 -16.58 15.93 0.82
CA PHE A 430 -16.85 15.25 2.07
C PHE A 430 -16.27 16.03 3.25
N THR A 431 -17.15 16.63 4.05
CA THR A 431 -16.79 17.45 5.22
C THR A 431 -17.40 16.91 6.52
N PRO A 432 -17.26 15.61 6.84
CA PRO A 432 -17.80 15.06 8.08
C PRO A 432 -17.05 15.64 9.30
N SER A 433 -17.69 15.60 10.47
CA SER A 433 -17.07 16.07 11.71
C SER A 433 -15.96 15.16 12.27
N ALA A 434 -15.76 13.97 11.70
CA ALA A 434 -14.66 13.07 12.03
C ALA A 434 -14.28 12.20 10.82
N PRO A 435 -13.05 11.67 10.75
CA PRO A 435 -12.56 10.92 9.60
C PRO A 435 -13.32 9.63 9.32
N PHE A 436 -13.91 8.98 10.32
CA PHE A 436 -14.61 7.72 10.14
C PHE A 436 -16.00 7.77 10.78
N ARG A 437 -17.04 7.58 9.97
CA ARG A 437 -18.43 7.72 10.40
C ARG A 437 -19.34 6.73 9.70
N THR A 438 -20.52 6.53 10.27
CA THR A 438 -21.59 5.70 9.71
C THR A 438 -22.80 6.56 9.38
N ALA A 439 -23.78 6.00 8.67
CA ALA A 439 -25.06 6.66 8.35
C ALA A 439 -25.92 6.99 9.58
N ALA A 440 -25.50 6.62 10.80
CA ALA A 440 -26.08 7.15 12.02
C ALA A 440 -25.89 8.67 12.15
N ASP A 441 -24.83 9.20 11.51
CA ASP A 441 -24.64 10.64 11.33
C ASP A 441 -25.49 11.12 10.13
N PRO A 442 -26.43 12.08 10.32
CA PRO A 442 -27.32 12.54 9.25
C PRO A 442 -26.59 13.09 8.02
N GLN A 443 -25.38 13.64 8.19
CA GLN A 443 -24.57 14.14 7.08
C GLN A 443 -24.12 12.98 6.19
N ILE A 444 -23.71 11.86 6.78
CA ILE A 444 -23.30 10.66 6.04
C ILE A 444 -24.50 10.01 5.34
N ALA A 445 -25.67 9.99 6.00
CA ALA A 445 -26.90 9.55 5.34
C ALA A 445 -27.27 10.47 4.15
N GLY A 446 -26.98 11.77 4.24
CA GLY A 446 -27.11 12.72 3.14
C GLY A 446 -26.18 12.39 1.97
N TYR A 447 -24.90 12.16 2.25
CA TYR A 447 -23.92 11.73 1.24
C TYR A 447 -24.30 10.39 0.59
N ALA A 448 -24.78 9.42 1.36
CA ALA A 448 -25.26 8.15 0.83
C ALA A 448 -26.43 8.35 -0.14
N ARG A 449 -27.41 9.21 0.19
CA ARG A 449 -28.53 9.52 -0.72
C ARG A 449 -28.08 10.22 -2.00
N ALA A 450 -27.10 11.13 -1.91
CA ALA A 450 -26.52 11.75 -3.09
C ALA A 450 -25.83 10.71 -3.98
N ALA A 451 -25.01 9.84 -3.38
CA ALA A 451 -24.34 8.75 -4.11
C ALA A 451 -25.34 7.78 -4.78
N LEU A 452 -26.45 7.44 -4.12
CA LEU A 452 -27.50 6.63 -4.74
C LEU A 452 -28.09 7.28 -5.98
N ALA A 453 -28.37 8.59 -5.93
CA ALA A 453 -28.87 9.33 -7.09
C ALA A 453 -27.85 9.37 -8.25
N GLN A 454 -26.55 9.34 -7.95
CA GLN A 454 -25.48 9.31 -8.95
C GLN A 454 -25.19 7.89 -9.47
N LEU A 455 -25.42 6.86 -8.65
CA LEU A 455 -25.31 5.45 -9.05
C LEU A 455 -26.50 4.98 -9.90
N GLU A 456 -27.69 5.56 -9.69
CA GLU A 456 -28.92 5.15 -10.39
C GLU A 456 -28.81 5.21 -11.92
N PRO A 457 -28.19 6.22 -12.57
CA PRO A 457 -27.95 6.22 -14.01
C PRO A 457 -26.94 5.17 -14.48
N VAL A 458 -26.09 4.65 -13.59
CA VAL A 458 -25.09 3.61 -13.88
C VAL A 458 -25.72 2.22 -13.74
N PHE A 459 -26.45 2.01 -12.65
CA PHE A 459 -27.17 0.78 -12.32
C PHE A 459 -28.66 1.06 -12.04
N PRO A 460 -29.49 1.30 -13.08
CA PRO A 460 -30.92 1.53 -12.89
C PRO A 460 -31.60 0.47 -12.02
N GLY A 461 -32.35 0.92 -11.01
CA GLY A 461 -33.01 0.08 -10.00
C GLY A 461 -32.22 -0.12 -8.71
N LEU A 462 -30.93 0.25 -8.67
CA LEU A 462 -30.07 -0.01 -7.51
C LEU A 462 -30.58 0.65 -6.22
N THR A 463 -31.12 1.87 -6.29
CA THR A 463 -31.55 2.62 -5.11
C THR A 463 -32.61 1.87 -4.29
N ALA A 464 -33.48 1.11 -4.93
CA ALA A 464 -34.52 0.32 -4.26
C ALA A 464 -33.94 -0.77 -3.33
N HIS A 465 -32.69 -1.18 -3.56
CA HIS A 465 -32.00 -2.23 -2.81
C HIS A 465 -31.18 -1.70 -1.63
N TRP A 466 -31.07 -0.37 -1.44
CA TRP A 466 -30.26 0.19 -0.37
C TRP A 466 -30.83 -0.15 1.02
N THR A 467 -29.99 -0.70 1.89
CA THR A 467 -30.39 -1.15 3.23
C THR A 467 -30.49 -0.02 4.26
N GLY A 468 -30.19 1.22 3.88
CA GLY A 468 -30.04 2.35 4.81
C GLY A 468 -28.65 2.43 5.47
N LYS A 469 -27.78 1.43 5.29
CA LYS A 469 -26.44 1.42 5.86
C LYS A 469 -25.43 2.07 4.92
N ALA A 470 -24.62 2.96 5.46
CA ALA A 470 -23.42 3.47 4.81
C ALA A 470 -22.29 3.75 5.83
N THR A 471 -21.05 3.76 5.36
CA THR A 471 -19.88 4.28 6.11
C THR A 471 -19.10 5.26 5.25
N LEU A 472 -18.51 6.28 5.87
CA LEU A 472 -17.56 7.18 5.23
C LEU A 472 -16.21 7.09 5.93
N ALA A 473 -15.15 6.88 5.16
CA ALA A 473 -13.77 7.07 5.57
C ALA A 473 -13.16 8.25 4.79
N ALA A 474 -13.01 9.39 5.46
CA ALA A 474 -12.44 10.63 4.95
C ALA A 474 -11.00 10.82 5.49
N TRP A 475 -10.03 10.19 4.82
CA TRP A 475 -8.61 10.22 5.19
C TRP A 475 -7.96 11.62 5.27
N PRO A 476 -8.36 12.62 4.45
CA PRO A 476 -7.94 14.00 4.60
C PRO A 476 -8.07 14.55 6.04
N LEU A 477 -9.11 14.13 6.76
CA LEU A 477 -9.43 14.62 8.10
C LEU A 477 -8.74 13.83 9.22
N ASN A 478 -8.06 12.73 8.89
CA ASN A 478 -7.39 11.92 9.89
C ASN A 478 -6.07 12.61 10.35
N PRO A 479 -5.91 12.98 11.63
CA PRO A 479 -4.72 13.68 12.12
C PRO A 479 -3.45 12.81 12.18
N ASN A 480 -3.56 11.51 11.85
CA ASN A 480 -2.46 10.56 11.77
C ASN A 480 -2.07 10.25 10.32
N ALA A 481 -2.71 10.89 9.33
CA ALA A 481 -2.41 10.67 7.91
C ALA A 481 -2.44 11.97 7.07
N TYR A 482 -3.46 12.80 7.28
CA TYR A 482 -3.75 14.00 6.49
C TYR A 482 -3.93 13.72 4.97
N GLY A 483 -4.49 12.56 4.64
CA GLY A 483 -4.74 12.13 3.27
C GLY A 483 -4.34 10.67 3.00
N SER A 484 -4.39 10.32 1.72
CA SER A 484 -4.02 9.04 1.11
C SER A 484 -3.94 9.28 -0.41
N TYR A 485 -2.92 8.86 -1.17
CA TYR A 485 -1.56 8.46 -0.75
C TYR A 485 -0.53 9.52 -1.18
N SER A 486 0.76 9.20 -1.16
CA SER A 486 1.75 10.12 -1.72
C SER A 486 1.60 10.24 -3.23
N ALA A 487 1.81 11.44 -3.77
CA ALA A 487 1.78 11.69 -5.21
C ALA A 487 2.88 12.67 -5.61
N TRP A 488 3.35 12.54 -6.85
CA TRP A 488 4.34 13.45 -7.42
C TRP A 488 3.66 14.61 -8.13
N PRO A 489 3.75 15.85 -7.61
CA PRO A 489 3.32 17.01 -8.37
C PRO A 489 4.25 17.25 -9.59
N PRO A 490 3.81 18.05 -10.57
CA PRO A 490 4.64 18.47 -11.68
C PRO A 490 6.00 19.00 -11.20
N GLY A 491 7.06 18.48 -11.82
CA GLY A 491 8.45 18.82 -11.54
C GLY A 491 9.08 18.11 -10.35
N TYR A 492 8.33 17.33 -9.57
CA TYR A 492 8.86 16.65 -8.40
C TYR A 492 9.88 15.56 -8.76
N ALA A 493 9.53 14.69 -9.71
CA ALA A 493 10.26 13.45 -9.93
C ALA A 493 11.74 13.67 -10.28
N HIS A 494 12.05 14.52 -11.25
CA HIS A 494 13.44 14.79 -11.67
C HIS A 494 14.28 15.53 -10.62
N GLN A 495 13.66 16.08 -9.57
CA GLN A 495 14.35 16.79 -8.49
C GLN A 495 14.54 15.93 -7.25
N TYR A 496 13.56 15.10 -6.91
CA TYR A 496 13.48 14.46 -5.59
C TYR A 496 13.23 12.95 -5.62
N ALA A 497 12.66 12.38 -6.70
CA ALA A 497 12.28 10.96 -6.67
C ALA A 497 13.50 10.06 -6.43
N GLY A 498 13.36 9.12 -5.49
CA GLY A 498 14.41 8.28 -4.95
C GLY A 498 15.11 8.86 -3.70
N TYR A 499 15.01 10.17 -3.46
CA TYR A 499 15.61 10.80 -2.28
C TYR A 499 14.79 10.61 -1.01
N GLU A 500 13.51 10.30 -1.14
CA GLU A 500 12.58 10.10 -0.03
C GLU A 500 13.08 8.99 0.90
N ALA A 501 13.66 7.93 0.33
CA ALA A 501 14.24 6.80 1.06
C ALA A 501 15.63 7.08 1.65
N VAL A 502 16.37 8.08 1.15
CA VAL A 502 17.76 8.32 1.56
C VAL A 502 17.83 8.67 3.05
N ARG A 503 18.53 7.85 3.84
CA ARG A 503 18.72 8.08 5.27
C ARG A 503 19.55 9.32 5.56
N GLN A 504 19.36 9.90 6.73
CA GLN A 504 20.05 11.11 7.21
C GLN A 504 20.81 10.74 8.49
N GLY A 505 22.07 10.32 8.33
CA GLY A 505 22.82 9.68 9.41
C GLY A 505 22.08 8.44 9.91
N ASN A 506 21.80 8.39 11.22
CA ASN A 506 21.06 7.29 11.86
C ASN A 506 19.52 7.49 11.83
N THR A 507 19.02 8.39 10.99
CA THR A 507 17.58 8.53 10.72
C THR A 507 17.22 7.87 9.40
N HIS A 508 16.45 6.80 9.48
CA HIS A 508 15.98 5.99 8.37
C HIS A 508 14.53 6.39 8.04
N PHE A 509 14.20 6.47 6.75
CA PHE A 509 12.85 6.84 6.31
C PHE A 509 12.14 5.61 5.78
N ALA A 510 10.88 5.40 6.19
CA ALA A 510 10.04 4.30 5.75
C ALA A 510 8.60 4.77 5.52
N GLY A 511 7.81 3.94 4.84
CA GLY A 511 6.47 4.26 4.37
C GLY A 511 6.39 4.22 2.84
N GLU A 512 5.18 4.04 2.31
CA GLU A 512 4.95 3.83 0.87
C GLU A 512 5.58 4.89 -0.04
N HIS A 513 5.66 6.15 0.42
CA HIS A 513 6.28 7.25 -0.32
C HIS A 513 7.79 7.08 -0.56
N THR A 514 8.40 6.11 0.10
CA THR A 514 9.82 5.75 -0.04
C THR A 514 10.03 4.44 -0.81
N SER A 515 8.96 3.80 -1.30
CA SER A 515 9.09 2.63 -2.17
C SER A 515 9.38 3.08 -3.60
N GLU A 516 10.35 2.43 -4.23
CA GLU A 516 10.67 2.67 -5.64
C GLU A 516 9.55 2.15 -6.56
N GLU A 517 8.84 1.10 -6.17
CA GLU A 517 7.99 0.35 -7.10
C GLU A 517 6.52 0.27 -6.71
N ALA A 518 6.21 0.17 -5.42
CA ALA A 518 4.86 0.04 -4.89
C ALA A 518 4.43 1.27 -4.08
N GLN A 519 4.83 2.46 -4.53
CA GLN A 519 4.40 3.74 -3.96
C GLN A 519 2.87 3.83 -3.98
N GLY A 520 2.27 4.26 -2.86
CA GLY A 520 0.82 4.26 -2.67
C GLY A 520 0.23 2.97 -2.07
N TYR A 521 0.95 1.85 -2.12
CA TYR A 521 0.43 0.53 -1.74
C TYR A 521 0.90 0.05 -0.37
N MET A 522 0.19 -0.94 0.19
CA MET A 522 0.59 -1.62 1.42
C MET A 522 1.95 -2.33 1.26
N GLU A 523 2.21 -2.89 0.08
CA GLU A 523 3.49 -3.53 -0.31
C GLU A 523 4.65 -2.55 -0.14
N GLY A 524 4.58 -1.36 -0.75
CA GLY A 524 5.65 -0.37 -0.63
C GLY A 524 5.86 0.10 0.81
N GLY A 525 4.79 0.12 1.61
CA GLY A 525 4.88 0.29 3.05
C GLY A 525 5.71 -0.81 3.72
N ALA A 526 5.38 -2.08 3.49
CA ALA A 526 6.11 -3.21 4.07
C ALA A 526 7.58 -3.25 3.60
N GLU A 527 7.83 -3.11 2.29
CA GLU A 527 9.17 -3.16 1.67
C GLU A 527 10.09 -2.07 2.25
N SER A 528 9.57 -0.84 2.38
CA SER A 528 10.35 0.26 2.94
C SER A 528 10.67 0.08 4.43
N GLY A 529 9.77 -0.56 5.19
CA GLY A 529 10.01 -0.97 6.56
C GLY A 529 11.14 -1.99 6.67
N LEU A 530 11.08 -3.01 5.81
CA LEU A 530 12.13 -4.04 5.71
C LEU A 530 13.50 -3.41 5.39
N ARG A 531 13.55 -2.54 4.36
CA ARG A 531 14.78 -1.81 3.99
C ARG A 531 15.34 -1.00 5.16
N ALA A 532 14.50 -0.19 5.83
CA ALA A 532 14.96 0.65 6.93
C ALA A 532 15.52 -0.17 8.11
N ALA A 533 14.96 -1.35 8.37
CA ALA A 533 15.53 -2.27 9.36
C ALA A 533 16.86 -2.87 8.89
N ASP A 534 16.97 -3.27 7.62
CA ASP A 534 18.22 -3.82 7.07
C ASP A 534 19.36 -2.79 7.07
N GLU A 535 19.06 -1.50 6.85
CA GLU A 535 20.03 -0.41 7.04
C GLU A 535 20.59 -0.36 8.47
N ILE A 536 19.73 -0.50 9.49
CA ILE A 536 20.15 -0.54 10.90
C ILE A 536 20.96 -1.80 11.17
N LEU A 537 20.50 -2.97 10.71
CA LEU A 537 21.20 -4.23 10.91
C LEU A 537 22.60 -4.22 10.28
N THR A 538 22.76 -3.55 9.13
CA THR A 538 24.06 -3.35 8.47
C THR A 538 24.96 -2.47 9.31
N ASP A 539 24.44 -1.35 9.85
CA ASP A 539 25.21 -0.46 10.74
C ASP A 539 25.65 -1.19 12.04
N LEU A 540 24.89 -2.21 12.47
CA LEU A 540 25.22 -3.08 13.60
C LEU A 540 26.09 -4.30 13.25
N GLY A 541 26.48 -4.47 11.98
CA GLY A 541 27.31 -5.59 11.52
C GLY A 541 26.62 -6.96 11.53
N LEU A 542 25.29 -6.98 11.38
CA LEU A 542 24.46 -8.19 11.36
C LEU A 542 24.03 -8.61 9.94
N LEU A 543 24.33 -7.79 8.93
CA LEU A 543 24.11 -8.05 7.50
C LEU A 543 25.35 -7.72 6.67
#